data_AF-A0A7C9EPD1-F1
#
_entry.id   AF-A0A7C9EPD1-F1
#
_cell.length_a   1.000
_cell.length_b   1.000
_cell.length_c   1.000
_cell.angle_alpha   90.00
_cell.angle_beta   90.00
_cell.angle_gamma   90.00
#
_symmetry.space_group_name_H-M   'P 1'
#
loop_
_entity.id
_entity.type
_entity.pdbx_description
1 polymer ?
#
loop_
_entity_poly.entity_id
_entity_poly.type
_entity_poly.pdbx_seq_one_letter_code
_entity_poly.pdbx_strand_id
1 'polypeptide(L)'
;MMMRRQHHQLGGWRRSRPSSIRGWRCLRIFRNRRNLLMLLAFMALAPPIFFHFRLQRFHQMRMNKCGWLVDPPLVCAHGGDTTNAFPNTIAAYRAALQSGVDCIEIDVSRSSDGVLFAIHDRQGFAADIWESYGQSWLLEYTRYK
;
A
#
# COMPACT_ATOMS: atom_id res chain seq x y z
N MET A 1 86.43 67.73 13.97
CA MET A 1 85.48 66.75 14.51
C MET A 1 84.08 67.20 14.12
N MET A 2 83.50 66.62 13.07
CA MET A 2 82.12 66.89 12.63
C MET A 2 81.64 65.62 11.92
N MET A 3 80.74 64.89 12.57
CA MET A 3 80.32 63.54 12.17
C MET A 3 78.95 63.65 11.50
N ARG A 4 78.90 63.38 10.18
CA ARG A 4 77.70 63.44 9.33
C ARG A 4 76.86 62.19 9.58
N ARG A 5 75.67 62.33 10.18
CA ARG A 5 74.68 61.24 10.31
C ARG A 5 73.88 61.09 9.01
N GLN A 6 73.84 59.86 8.49
CA GLN A 6 72.97 59.42 7.40
C GLN A 6 71.55 59.17 7.93
N HIS A 7 70.52 59.59 7.20
CA HIS A 7 69.14 59.14 7.40
C HIS A 7 68.70 58.31 6.19
N HIS A 8 68.41 57.04 6.46
CA HIS A 8 67.81 56.08 5.53
C HIS A 8 66.39 56.52 5.14
N GLN A 9 66.11 56.62 3.84
CA GLN A 9 64.75 56.73 3.32
C GLN A 9 64.19 55.31 3.08
N LEU A 10 63.11 54.98 3.79
CA LEU A 10 62.36 53.73 3.61
C LEU A 10 61.39 53.88 2.42
N GLY A 11 61.40 52.88 1.53
CA GLY A 11 60.68 52.88 0.27
C GLY A 11 59.15 52.94 0.42
N GLY A 12 58.54 53.83 -0.36
CA GLY A 12 57.09 53.93 -0.52
C GLY A 12 56.55 52.79 -1.38
N TRP A 13 55.70 51.96 -0.80
CA TRP A 13 54.94 50.93 -1.52
C TRP A 13 53.91 51.56 -2.46
N ARG A 14 54.03 51.29 -3.77
CA ARG A 14 53.07 51.68 -4.80
C ARG A 14 51.74 50.95 -4.59
N ARG A 15 50.63 51.71 -4.46
CA ARG A 15 49.26 51.16 -4.53
C ARG A 15 48.93 50.81 -5.98
N SER A 16 49.03 49.54 -6.34
CA SER A 16 48.46 49.01 -7.59
C SER A 16 46.93 48.89 -7.44
N ARG A 17 46.17 49.68 -8.20
CA ARG A 17 44.73 49.47 -8.39
C ARG A 17 44.53 48.41 -9.49
N PRO A 18 43.87 47.26 -9.24
CA PRO A 18 43.39 46.44 -10.33
C PRO A 18 42.16 47.10 -10.94
N SER A 19 42.28 47.42 -12.21
CA SER A 19 41.20 47.77 -13.12
C SER A 19 40.41 46.50 -13.52
N SER A 20 39.17 46.71 -13.97
CA SER A 20 38.35 45.72 -14.71
C SER A 20 37.63 44.64 -13.88
N ILE A 21 36.61 45.02 -13.11
CA ILE A 21 35.44 44.12 -12.89
C ILE A 21 34.52 44.25 -14.11
N ARG A 22 34.89 43.52 -15.15
CA ARG A 22 34.11 43.30 -16.37
C ARG A 22 33.05 42.23 -16.07
N GLY A 23 32.11 42.54 -15.18
CA GLY A 23 31.13 41.56 -14.66
C GLY A 23 29.68 42.04 -14.57
N TRP A 24 29.38 43.28 -15.00
CA TRP A 24 28.07 43.90 -14.77
C TRP A 24 27.15 43.86 -16.00
N ARG A 25 27.29 42.85 -16.86
CA ARG A 25 26.30 42.60 -17.93
C ARG A 25 25.27 41.51 -17.59
N CYS A 26 25.43 40.77 -16.49
CA CYS A 26 24.46 39.74 -16.08
C CYS A 26 23.30 40.28 -15.21
N LEU A 27 23.44 41.47 -14.61
CA LEU A 27 22.43 42.01 -13.67
C LEU A 27 21.23 42.73 -14.33
N ARG A 28 20.95 42.49 -15.62
CA ARG A 28 19.87 43.17 -16.32
C ARG A 28 18.50 42.47 -16.25
N ILE A 29 18.39 41.39 -15.47
CA ILE A 29 17.13 40.67 -15.21
C ILE A 29 16.37 41.31 -14.02
N PHE A 30 17.03 42.09 -13.17
CA PHE A 30 16.45 42.75 -11.99
C PHE A 30 15.82 44.13 -12.27
N ARG A 31 15.18 44.34 -13.43
CA ARG A 31 14.49 45.63 -13.69
C ARG A 31 13.18 45.75 -12.91
N ASN A 32 12.49 44.64 -12.65
CA ASN A 32 11.15 44.68 -12.04
C ASN A 32 11.16 43.96 -10.67
N ARG A 33 11.33 44.73 -9.59
CA ARG A 33 11.34 44.22 -8.20
C ARG A 33 10.08 43.39 -7.88
N ARG A 34 8.95 43.67 -8.53
CA ARG A 34 7.71 42.90 -8.38
C ARG A 34 7.88 41.43 -8.82
N ASN A 35 8.54 41.18 -9.96
CA ASN A 35 8.71 39.82 -10.47
C ASN A 35 9.63 38.99 -9.57
N LEU A 36 10.66 39.61 -8.98
CA LEU A 36 11.52 38.97 -8.00
C LEU A 36 10.76 38.55 -6.73
N LEU A 37 9.91 39.45 -6.21
CA LEU A 37 9.09 39.17 -5.03
C LEU A 37 8.09 38.04 -5.29
N MET A 38 7.48 37.98 -6.48
CA MET A 38 6.57 36.90 -6.86
C MET A 38 7.26 35.53 -6.94
N LEU A 39 8.48 35.47 -7.51
CA LEU A 39 9.25 34.23 -7.58
C LEU A 39 9.68 33.73 -6.19
N LEU A 40 10.13 34.63 -5.32
CA LEU A 40 10.50 34.28 -3.94
C LEU A 40 9.29 33.78 -3.15
N ALA A 41 8.13 34.42 -3.30
CA ALA A 41 6.89 33.97 -2.67
C ALA A 41 6.47 32.58 -3.18
N PHE A 42 6.56 32.34 -4.49
CA PHE A 42 6.24 31.02 -5.07
C PHE A 42 7.18 29.93 -4.54
N MET A 43 8.49 30.18 -4.52
CA MET A 43 9.47 29.23 -3.98
C MET A 43 9.30 28.97 -2.48
N ALA A 44 8.81 29.97 -1.72
CA ALA A 44 8.56 29.83 -0.28
C ALA A 44 7.24 29.09 0.02
N LEU A 45 6.20 29.26 -0.80
CA LEU A 45 4.86 28.72 -0.54
C LEU A 45 4.62 27.37 -1.22
N ALA A 46 5.17 27.15 -2.42
CA ALA A 46 4.92 25.93 -3.17
C ALA A 46 5.37 24.64 -2.45
N PRO A 47 6.58 24.57 -1.84
CA PRO A 47 6.99 23.37 -1.12
C PRO A 47 6.12 23.07 0.11
N PRO A 48 5.85 24.00 1.05
CA PRO A 48 4.96 23.75 2.18
C PRO A 48 3.56 23.31 1.76
N ILE A 49 2.99 23.93 0.71
CA ILE A 49 1.67 23.57 0.18
C ILE A 49 1.69 22.17 -0.44
N PHE A 50 2.68 21.86 -1.27
CA PHE A 50 2.85 20.54 -1.87
C PHE A 50 3.02 19.46 -0.81
N PHE A 51 3.87 19.70 0.18
CA PHE A 51 4.09 18.76 1.29
C PHE A 51 2.84 18.62 2.15
N HIS A 52 2.10 19.69 2.43
CA HIS A 52 0.84 19.60 3.17
C HIS A 52 -0.18 18.69 2.48
N PHE A 53 -0.46 18.92 1.19
CA PHE A 53 -1.40 18.10 0.42
C PHE A 53 -0.90 16.67 0.21
N ARG A 54 0.41 16.46 -0.03
CA ARG A 54 1.00 15.12 -0.16
C ARG A 54 0.98 14.35 1.17
N LEU A 55 1.35 14.99 2.28
CA LEU A 55 1.39 14.36 3.60
C LEU A 55 -0.01 14.03 4.11
N GLN A 56 -1.00 14.90 3.90
CA GLN A 56 -2.40 14.59 4.18
C GLN A 56 -2.85 13.33 3.43
N ARG A 57 -2.49 13.20 2.15
CA ARG A 57 -2.81 12.03 1.34
C ARG A 57 -2.12 10.77 1.85
N PHE A 58 -0.86 10.85 2.30
CA PHE A 58 -0.17 9.73 2.96
C PHE A 58 -0.81 9.34 4.30
N HIS A 59 -1.24 10.31 5.09
CA HIS A 59 -1.94 10.07 6.35
C HIS A 59 -3.27 9.36 6.11
N GLN A 60 -4.06 9.79 5.12
CA GLN A 60 -5.31 9.11 4.76
C GLN A 60 -5.08 7.70 4.20
N MET A 61 -4.05 7.48 3.39
CA MET A 61 -3.69 6.14 2.92
C MET A 61 -3.24 5.21 4.06
N ARG A 62 -2.64 5.74 5.14
CA ARG A 62 -2.23 4.96 6.30
C ARG A 62 -3.41 4.61 7.22
N MET A 63 -4.38 5.52 7.39
CA MET A 63 -5.57 5.28 8.22
C MET A 63 -6.54 4.28 7.56
N ASN A 64 -6.64 4.26 6.23
CA ASN A 64 -7.53 3.32 5.51
C ASN A 64 -6.97 1.88 5.41
N LYS A 65 -5.71 1.65 5.77
CA LYS A 65 -5.10 0.31 5.74
C LYS A 65 -5.37 -0.52 6.99
N CYS A 66 -5.92 0.08 8.05
CA CYS A 66 -6.23 -0.63 9.30
C CYS A 66 -7.74 -0.87 9.50
N GLY A 67 -8.57 -0.68 8.46
CA GLY A 67 -10.00 -0.98 8.53
C GLY A 67 -10.28 -2.43 8.95
N TRP A 68 -9.44 -3.37 8.49
CA TRP A 68 -9.49 -4.80 8.86
C TRP A 68 -9.25 -5.09 10.35
N LEU A 69 -8.71 -4.13 11.13
CA LEU A 69 -8.54 -4.29 12.57
C LEU A 69 -9.87 -4.10 13.33
N VAL A 70 -10.79 -3.33 12.73
CA VAL A 70 -12.13 -3.04 13.28
C VAL A 70 -13.18 -3.95 12.64
N ASP A 71 -12.99 -4.30 11.36
CA ASP A 71 -13.88 -5.18 10.60
C ASP A 71 -13.03 -6.17 9.79
N PRO A 72 -12.59 -7.28 10.40
CA PRO A 72 -11.74 -8.26 9.73
C PRO A 72 -12.51 -8.92 8.57
N PRO A 73 -11.80 -9.33 7.49
CA PRO A 73 -12.44 -10.06 6.40
C PRO A 73 -13.02 -11.38 6.91
N LEU A 74 -14.21 -11.74 6.43
CA LEU A 74 -14.82 -13.03 6.70
C LEU A 74 -13.99 -14.15 6.06
N VAL A 75 -13.76 -15.21 6.83
CA VAL A 75 -13.10 -16.45 6.40
C VAL A 75 -14.16 -17.53 6.25
N CYS A 76 -14.38 -17.96 5.01
CA CYS A 76 -15.39 -18.96 4.68
C CYS A 76 -14.75 -20.22 4.10
N ALA A 77 -15.16 -21.39 4.62
CA ALA A 77 -14.70 -22.69 4.13
C ALA A 77 -15.53 -23.14 2.91
N HIS A 78 -14.93 -23.14 1.73
CA HIS A 78 -15.54 -23.59 0.47
C HIS A 78 -15.73 -25.11 0.48
N GLY A 79 -16.98 -25.57 0.54
CA GLY A 79 -17.31 -26.99 0.71
C GLY A 79 -16.84 -27.61 2.05
N GLY A 80 -16.54 -26.80 3.07
CA GLY A 80 -15.96 -27.25 4.35
C GLY A 80 -14.43 -27.31 4.36
N ASP A 81 -13.85 -27.93 5.40
CA ASP A 81 -12.40 -28.14 5.50
C ASP A 81 -12.00 -29.41 4.76
N THR A 82 -11.37 -29.22 3.61
CA THR A 82 -10.99 -30.29 2.68
C THR A 82 -9.59 -30.86 2.93
N THR A 83 -8.93 -30.48 4.02
CA THR A 83 -7.58 -30.95 4.33
C THR A 83 -7.54 -32.47 4.54
N ASN A 84 -8.55 -33.03 5.22
CA ASN A 84 -8.64 -34.45 5.57
C ASN A 84 -10.00 -35.10 5.22
N ALA A 85 -10.88 -34.38 4.53
CA ALA A 85 -12.20 -34.84 4.15
C ALA A 85 -12.56 -34.34 2.74
N PHE A 86 -13.42 -35.06 2.04
CA PHE A 86 -13.89 -34.60 0.74
C PHE A 86 -14.80 -33.36 0.90
N PRO A 87 -14.78 -32.42 -0.07
CA PRO A 87 -15.67 -31.27 -0.05
C PRO A 87 -17.13 -31.69 0.00
N ASN A 88 -17.95 -30.82 0.56
CA ASN A 88 -19.39 -30.99 0.72
C ASN A 88 -19.82 -32.22 1.56
N THR A 89 -18.91 -32.80 2.35
CA THR A 89 -19.22 -33.85 3.34
C THR A 89 -19.54 -33.28 4.72
N ILE A 90 -20.32 -34.02 5.51
CA ILE A 90 -20.49 -33.74 6.95
C ILE A 90 -19.13 -33.70 7.69
N ALA A 91 -18.18 -34.54 7.29
CA ALA A 91 -16.84 -34.56 7.89
C ALA A 91 -16.09 -33.25 7.64
N ALA A 92 -16.07 -32.74 6.41
CA ALA A 92 -15.47 -31.46 6.06
C ALA A 92 -16.17 -30.29 6.77
N TYR A 93 -17.50 -30.32 6.88
CA TYR A 93 -18.24 -29.29 7.60
C TYR A 93 -17.91 -29.27 9.09
N ARG A 94 -17.84 -30.45 9.73
CA ARG A 94 -17.46 -30.54 11.15
C ARG A 94 -16.03 -30.06 11.39
N ALA A 95 -15.10 -30.40 10.51
CA ALA A 95 -13.72 -29.93 10.59
C ALA A 95 -13.63 -28.39 10.42
N ALA A 96 -14.39 -27.81 9.48
CA ALA A 96 -14.47 -26.36 9.31
C ALA A 96 -15.07 -25.66 10.55
N LEU A 97 -16.12 -26.22 11.16
CA LEU A 97 -16.68 -25.68 12.40
C LEU A 97 -15.66 -25.72 13.54
N GLN A 98 -14.87 -26.79 13.62
CA GLN A 98 -13.81 -26.92 14.63
C GLN A 98 -12.65 -25.94 14.41
N SER A 99 -12.39 -25.52 13.17
CA SER A 99 -11.38 -24.52 12.86
C SER A 99 -11.84 -23.08 13.07
N GLY A 100 -13.12 -22.87 13.39
CA GLY A 100 -13.65 -21.56 13.78
C GLY A 100 -13.84 -20.59 12.62
N VAL A 101 -14.14 -21.10 11.42
CA VAL A 101 -14.47 -20.25 10.26
C VAL A 101 -15.76 -19.45 10.49
N ASP A 102 -15.86 -18.28 9.87
CA ASP A 102 -17.04 -17.42 9.98
C ASP A 102 -18.23 -18.00 9.21
N CYS A 103 -17.96 -18.73 8.13
CA CYS A 103 -19.00 -19.39 7.35
C CYS A 103 -18.52 -20.66 6.64
N ILE A 104 -19.47 -21.49 6.24
CA ILE A 104 -19.25 -22.65 5.38
C ILE A 104 -20.07 -22.43 4.13
N GLU A 105 -19.43 -22.52 2.98
CA GLU A 105 -20.13 -22.52 1.70
C GLU A 105 -20.49 -23.96 1.30
N ILE A 106 -21.69 -24.11 0.75
CA ILE A 106 -22.33 -25.41 0.46
C ILE A 106 -22.90 -25.34 -0.95
N ASP A 107 -22.40 -26.20 -1.83
CA ASP A 107 -22.93 -26.35 -3.17
C ASP A 107 -24.14 -27.26 -3.18
N VAL A 108 -25.29 -26.76 -3.63
CA VAL A 108 -26.52 -27.54 -3.65
C VAL A 108 -26.93 -27.87 -5.08
N SER A 109 -27.11 -29.15 -5.36
CA SER A 109 -27.72 -29.66 -6.59
C SER A 109 -29.06 -30.34 -6.29
N ARG A 110 -29.96 -30.36 -7.28
CA ARG A 110 -31.30 -30.98 -7.17
C ARG A 110 -31.43 -32.15 -8.13
N SER A 111 -31.88 -33.28 -7.61
CA SER A 111 -32.23 -34.49 -8.38
C SER A 111 -33.55 -34.33 -9.16
N SER A 112 -33.83 -35.28 -10.06
CA SER A 112 -35.06 -35.28 -10.86
C SER A 112 -36.33 -35.47 -10.03
N ASP A 113 -36.25 -36.18 -8.91
CA ASP A 113 -37.31 -36.36 -7.92
C ASP A 113 -37.37 -35.23 -6.87
N GLY A 114 -36.49 -34.23 -6.98
CA GLY A 114 -36.56 -32.99 -6.21
C GLY A 114 -35.78 -32.97 -4.89
N VAL A 115 -35.07 -34.05 -4.55
CA VAL A 115 -34.18 -34.11 -3.39
C VAL A 115 -32.93 -33.25 -3.63
N LEU A 116 -32.50 -32.51 -2.60
CA LEU A 116 -31.31 -31.67 -2.60
C LEU A 116 -30.08 -32.45 -2.10
N PHE A 117 -28.95 -32.25 -2.78
CA PHE A 117 -27.67 -32.88 -2.46
C PHE A 117 -26.58 -31.82 -2.35
N ALA A 118 -25.70 -31.98 -1.37
CA ALA A 118 -24.50 -31.16 -1.23
C ALA A 118 -23.40 -31.70 -2.17
N ILE A 119 -23.35 -31.19 -3.40
CA ILE A 119 -22.41 -31.65 -4.44
C ILE A 119 -22.14 -30.52 -5.46
N HIS A 120 -20.86 -30.32 -5.78
CA HIS A 120 -20.37 -29.25 -6.64
C HIS A 120 -20.48 -29.57 -8.15
N ASP A 121 -20.43 -30.84 -8.57
CA ASP A 121 -20.40 -31.21 -10.00
C ASP A 121 -21.73 -31.73 -10.56
N ARG A 122 -22.10 -31.16 -11.72
CA ARG A 122 -23.26 -31.57 -12.52
C ARG A 122 -22.98 -32.78 -13.41
N GLN A 123 -21.70 -33.08 -13.64
CA GLN A 123 -21.23 -34.22 -14.42
C GLN A 123 -20.53 -35.21 -13.50
N GLY A 124 -21.33 -36.08 -12.87
CA GLY A 124 -20.94 -37.45 -12.58
C GLY A 124 -19.60 -37.70 -11.88
N PHE A 125 -19.31 -37.04 -10.76
CA PHE A 125 -18.43 -37.63 -9.72
C PHE A 125 -19.10 -38.82 -9.00
N ALA A 126 -20.17 -39.38 -9.58
CA ALA A 126 -20.90 -40.50 -9.01
C ALA A 126 -20.14 -41.81 -9.26
N ALA A 127 -19.48 -42.01 -10.41
CA ALA A 127 -18.93 -43.32 -10.76
C ALA A 127 -17.83 -43.78 -9.79
N ASP A 128 -16.92 -42.88 -9.40
CA ASP A 128 -15.74 -43.28 -8.62
C ASP A 128 -15.97 -43.25 -7.10
N ILE A 129 -17.01 -42.53 -6.64
CA ILE A 129 -17.33 -42.39 -5.19
C ILE A 129 -18.38 -43.43 -4.75
N TRP A 130 -19.29 -43.85 -5.63
CA TRP A 130 -20.30 -44.88 -5.31
C TRP A 130 -19.67 -46.21 -4.90
N GLU A 131 -18.54 -46.59 -5.49
CA GLU A 131 -17.80 -47.81 -5.14
C GLU A 131 -17.03 -47.69 -3.81
N SER A 132 -16.65 -46.47 -3.40
CA SER A 132 -15.78 -46.27 -2.24
C SER A 132 -16.53 -46.03 -0.92
N TYR A 133 -17.74 -45.45 -0.93
CA TYR A 133 -18.43 -45.03 0.32
C TYR A 133 -19.96 -45.17 0.32
N GLY A 134 -20.52 -46.21 -0.31
CA GLY A 134 -21.96 -46.45 -0.51
C GLY A 134 -22.91 -46.44 0.70
N GLN A 135 -22.50 -45.96 1.87
CA GLN A 135 -23.31 -45.79 3.09
C GLN A 135 -23.06 -44.47 3.86
N SER A 136 -22.02 -43.67 3.54
CA SER A 136 -21.65 -42.49 4.35
C SER A 136 -22.48 -41.23 4.05
N TRP A 137 -23.01 -41.14 2.82
CA TRP A 137 -23.73 -39.96 2.32
C TRP A 137 -25.24 -39.97 2.58
N LEU A 138 -25.80 -41.07 3.11
CA LEU A 138 -27.25 -41.25 3.33
C LEU A 138 -27.74 -40.84 4.73
N LEU A 139 -26.88 -40.28 5.57
CA LEU A 139 -27.30 -39.61 6.80
C LEU A 139 -27.58 -38.15 6.39
N GLU A 140 -28.82 -37.71 6.16
CA GLU A 140 -29.73 -37.32 7.24
C GLU A 140 -31.07 -36.82 6.62
N TYR A 141 -31.74 -37.61 5.78
CA TYR A 141 -33.06 -37.22 5.22
C TYR A 141 -34.25 -37.64 6.09
N THR A 142 -34.06 -38.48 7.12
CA THR A 142 -35.15 -39.06 7.91
C THR A 142 -35.39 -38.44 9.29
N ARG A 143 -34.70 -37.35 9.67
CA ARG A 143 -34.84 -36.75 11.01
C ARG A 143 -35.44 -35.34 11.06
N TYR A 144 -36.13 -34.91 10.01
CA TYR A 144 -36.99 -33.71 10.06
C TYR A 144 -38.33 -34.02 9.37
N LYS A 145 -39.19 -34.73 10.09
CA LYS A 145 -40.64 -34.72 9.89
C LYS A 145 -41.31 -34.49 11.23
#